data_AF-A0A0R1NQW4-F1
#
_entry.id   AF-A0A0R1NQW4-F1
#
_cell.length_a   1.000
_cell.length_b   1.000
_cell.length_c   1.000
_cell.angle_alpha   90.00
_cell.angle_beta   90.00
_cell.angle_gamma   90.00
#
_symmetry.space_group_name_H-M   'P 1'
#
loop_
_entity.id
_entity.type
_entity.pdbx_description
1 polymer ?
#
loop_
_entity_poly.entity_id
_entity_poly.type
_entity_poly.pdbx_seq_one_letter_code
_entity_poly.pdbx_strand_id
1 'polypeptide(L)'
;MYNDNRRKFGGASLELVVVLAQLKYLVSKNQFQLVNRRAHHAQAVTTTLAKVIVNQLSTSDFQKYEEDRDRPKEYVWVFVTDYGDTYYIKFKFINNTQMVRFISFHLAD
;
A
#
# COMPACT_ATOMS: atom_id res chain seq x y z
N MET A 1 26.39 -1.78 -1.36
CA MET A 1 26.05 -2.76 -2.41
C MET A 1 24.54 -2.77 -2.56
N TYR A 2 24.01 -2.09 -3.57
CA TYR A 2 22.58 -2.14 -3.89
C TYR A 2 22.30 -3.46 -4.59
N ASN A 3 21.50 -4.32 -3.96
CA ASN A 3 21.15 -5.62 -4.53
C ASN A 3 20.09 -5.39 -5.61
N ASP A 4 20.51 -5.44 -6.87
CA ASP A 4 19.64 -5.29 -8.04
C ASP A 4 18.82 -6.58 -8.25
N ASN A 5 17.66 -6.64 -7.61
CA ASN A 5 16.68 -7.71 -7.79
C ASN A 5 15.75 -7.47 -9.00
N ARG A 6 16.11 -6.62 -9.97
CA ARG A 6 15.24 -6.28 -11.12
C ARG A 6 15.17 -7.33 -12.24
N ARG A 7 15.45 -8.61 -11.98
CA ARG A 7 15.47 -9.66 -13.02
C ARG A 7 14.56 -10.88 -12.76
N LYS A 8 13.35 -10.70 -12.19
CA LYS A 8 12.35 -11.79 -12.04
C LYS A 8 10.88 -11.42 -12.33
N PHE A 9 10.57 -10.39 -13.12
CA PHE A 9 9.21 -9.80 -13.16
C PHE A 9 8.50 -9.79 -14.52
N GLY A 10 8.57 -10.88 -15.29
CA GLY A 10 7.73 -11.03 -16.49
C GLY A 10 6.23 -11.12 -16.17
N GLY A 11 5.85 -11.75 -15.05
CA GLY A 11 4.45 -11.87 -14.59
C GLY A 11 4.08 -10.92 -13.44
N ALA A 12 5.01 -10.59 -12.55
CA ALA A 12 4.72 -9.73 -11.39
C ALA A 12 4.50 -8.25 -11.76
N SER A 13 4.94 -7.81 -12.95
CA SER A 13 4.72 -6.44 -13.41
C SER A 13 3.25 -6.17 -13.69
N LEU A 14 2.54 -7.11 -14.33
CA LEU A 14 1.11 -6.96 -14.64
C LEU A 14 0.26 -7.03 -13.37
N GLU A 15 0.54 -7.97 -12.48
CA GLU A 15 -0.15 -8.07 -11.18
C GLU A 15 0.00 -6.77 -10.39
N LEU A 16 1.22 -6.22 -10.31
CA LEU A 16 1.46 -4.96 -9.62
C LEU A 16 0.68 -3.78 -10.22
N VAL A 17 0.60 -3.70 -11.56
CA VAL A 17 -0.20 -2.67 -12.24
C VAL A 17 -1.68 -2.82 -11.89
N VAL A 18 -2.22 -4.04 -11.89
CA VAL A 18 -3.62 -4.31 -11.55
C VAL A 18 -3.91 -3.94 -10.09
N VAL A 19 -3.04 -4.34 -9.17
CA VAL A 19 -3.15 -4.04 -7.74
C VAL A 19 -3.12 -2.53 -7.50
N LEU A 20 -2.19 -1.82 -8.12
CA LEU A 20 -2.08 -0.37 -7.99
C LEU A 20 -3.32 0.33 -8.56
N ALA A 21 -3.81 -0.11 -9.73
CA ALA A 21 -5.04 0.43 -10.32
C ALA A 21 -6.26 0.20 -9.42
N GLN A 22 -6.40 -1.00 -8.86
CA GLN A 22 -7.48 -1.35 -7.94
C GLN A 22 -7.41 -0.56 -6.63
N LEU A 23 -6.21 -0.41 -6.05
CA LEU A 23 -5.98 0.43 -4.87
C LEU A 23 -6.46 1.87 -5.13
N LYS A 24 -5.98 2.49 -6.22
CA LYS A 24 -6.37 3.86 -6.60
C LYS A 24 -7.87 3.98 -6.81
N TYR A 25 -8.48 3.02 -7.52
CA TYR A 25 -9.92 3.00 -7.75
C TYR A 25 -10.71 2.98 -6.43
N LEU A 26 -10.44 2.02 -5.54
CA LEU A 26 -11.17 1.87 -4.28
C LEU A 26 -10.97 3.10 -3.36
N VAL A 27 -9.76 3.64 -3.30
CA VAL A 27 -9.48 4.85 -2.52
C VAL A 27 -10.22 6.07 -3.08
N SER A 28 -10.30 6.21 -4.42
CA SER A 28 -11.09 7.28 -5.05
C SER A 28 -12.57 7.22 -4.66
N LYS A 29 -13.11 6.01 -4.44
CA LYS A 29 -14.50 5.75 -4.04
C LYS A 29 -14.75 5.82 -2.53
N ASN A 30 -13.75 6.20 -1.72
CA ASN A 30 -13.81 6.11 -0.25
C ASN A 30 -14.03 4.68 0.27
N GLN A 31 -13.71 3.65 -0.51
CA GLN A 31 -13.86 2.24 -0.13
C GLN A 31 -12.60 1.75 0.59
N PHE A 32 -12.25 2.41 1.69
CA PHE A 32 -11.10 2.04 2.49
C PHE A 32 -11.27 2.31 3.97
N GLN A 33 -10.48 1.60 4.78
CA GLN A 33 -10.37 1.78 6.22
C GLN A 33 -8.92 2.11 6.56
N LEU A 34 -8.72 3.18 7.34
CA LEU A 34 -7.44 3.48 8.00
C LEU A 34 -7.47 2.83 9.38
N VAL A 35 -6.57 1.88 9.63
CA VAL A 35 -6.41 1.33 10.97
C VAL A 35 -5.62 2.33 11.80
N ASN A 36 -6.29 2.99 12.75
CA ASN A 36 -5.62 3.88 13.70
C ASN A 36 -4.75 3.05 14.64
N ARG A 37 -3.42 3.13 14.48
CA ARG A 37 -2.49 2.62 15.49
C ARG A 37 -2.56 3.53 16.71
N ARG A 38 -2.66 2.93 17.90
CA ARG A 38 -2.65 3.63 19.20
C ARG A 38 -1.27 4.17 19.61
N ALA A 39 -0.27 4.12 18.72
CA ALA A 39 1.06 4.58 19.03
C ALA A 39 1.06 6.11 19.13
N HIS A 40 1.43 6.62 20.30
CA HIS A 40 1.34 8.04 20.65
C HIS A 40 2.17 8.98 19.73
N HIS A 41 3.13 8.43 19.00
CA HIS A 41 4.03 9.18 18.11
C HIS A 41 3.66 9.10 16.62
N ALA A 42 2.70 8.24 16.23
CA ALA A 42 2.29 8.15 14.83
C ALA A 42 1.36 9.31 14.49
N GLN A 43 1.82 10.23 13.64
CA GLN A 43 0.95 11.26 13.10
C GLN A 43 -0.14 10.59 12.25
N ALA A 44 -1.40 10.84 12.60
CA ALA A 44 -2.53 10.22 11.93
C ALA A 44 -2.64 10.75 10.49
N VAL A 45 -2.48 9.87 9.50
CA VAL A 45 -2.78 10.20 8.11
C VAL A 45 -4.29 10.41 7.99
N THR A 46 -4.70 11.61 7.57
CA THR A 46 -6.12 11.90 7.35
C THR A 46 -6.62 11.19 6.09
N THR A 47 -7.94 10.95 6.00
CA THR A 47 -8.59 10.40 4.78
C THR A 47 -8.22 11.20 3.53
N THR A 48 -8.17 12.53 3.63
CA THR A 48 -7.82 13.43 2.52
C THR A 48 -6.36 13.23 2.09
N LEU A 49 -5.43 13.21 3.06
CA LEU A 49 -4.02 13.01 2.76
C LEU A 49 -3.75 11.62 2.17
N ALA A 50 -4.38 10.58 2.72
CA ALA A 50 -4.29 9.22 2.20
C ALA A 50 -4.70 9.13 0.73
N LYS A 51 -5.79 9.81 0.34
CA LYS A 51 -6.24 9.87 -1.06
C LYS A 51 -5.21 10.51 -1.97
N VAL A 52 -4.64 11.63 -1.54
CA VAL A 52 -3.64 12.37 -2.32
C VAL A 52 -2.41 11.51 -2.56
N ILE A 53 -1.84 10.93 -1.50
CA ILE A 53 -0.64 10.09 -1.58
C ILE A 53 -0.91 8.86 -2.45
N VAL A 54 -2.02 8.14 -2.22
CA VAL A 54 -2.35 6.94 -3.02
C VAL A 54 -2.52 7.26 -4.50
N ASN A 55 -3.10 8.42 -4.83
CA ASN A 55 -3.26 8.82 -6.22
C ASN A 55 -1.91 9.04 -6.92
N GLN A 56 -0.88 9.48 -6.19
CA GLN A 56 0.47 9.71 -6.72
C GLN A 56 1.32 8.44 -6.83
N LEU A 57 0.94 7.35 -6.14
CA LEU A 57 1.70 6.10 -6.17
C LEU A 57 1.95 5.60 -7.60
N SER A 58 3.14 5.07 -7.81
CA SER A 58 3.62 4.44 -9.03
C SER A 58 4.08 3.01 -8.74
N THR A 59 4.33 2.23 -9.78
CA THR A 59 4.88 0.88 -9.61
C THR A 59 6.32 0.89 -9.09
N SER A 60 7.06 2.01 -9.20
CA SER A 60 8.41 2.13 -8.61
C SER A 60 8.40 2.33 -7.10
N ASP A 61 7.28 2.77 -6.52
CA ASP A 61 7.11 2.87 -5.06
C ASP A 61 6.85 1.50 -4.41
N PHE A 62 6.68 0.45 -5.20
CA PHE A 62 6.45 -0.89 -4.70
C PHE A 62 7.70 -1.48 -4.06
N GLN A 63 7.60 -1.88 -2.80
CA GLN A 63 8.70 -2.48 -2.06
C GLN A 63 8.62 -4.02 -2.06
N LYS A 64 7.46 -4.56 -1.68
CA LYS A 64 7.23 -6.01 -1.59
C LYS A 64 5.74 -6.33 -1.39
N TYR A 65 5.38 -7.59 -1.63
CA TYR A 65 4.18 -8.20 -1.08
C TYR A 65 4.56 -9.42 -0.24
N GLU A 66 3.74 -9.76 0.73
CA GLU A 66 3.91 -10.95 1.57
C GLU A 66 2.55 -11.60 1.81
N GLU A 67 2.52 -12.92 1.94
CA GLU A 67 1.31 -13.62 2.37
C GLU A 67 0.97 -13.20 3.82
N ASP A 68 -0.31 -12.99 4.09
CA ASP A 68 -0.80 -12.72 5.42
C ASP A 68 -0.63 -13.98 6.28
N ARG A 69 0.24 -13.89 7.30
CA ARG A 69 0.60 -15.02 8.15
C ARG A 69 -0.59 -15.64 8.86
N ASP A 70 -1.61 -14.84 9.17
CA ASP A 70 -2.80 -15.30 9.87
C ASP A 70 -3.88 -15.81 8.90
N ARG A 71 -3.72 -15.54 7.60
CA ARG A 71 -4.74 -15.80 6.57
C ARG A 71 -4.08 -16.22 5.25
N PRO A 72 -3.80 -17.52 5.09
CA PRO A 72 -3.23 -18.05 3.86
C PRO A 72 -4.05 -17.62 2.64
N LYS A 73 -3.37 -17.26 1.55
CA LYS A 73 -3.92 -16.69 0.30
C LYS A 73 -4.41 -15.24 0.36
N GLU A 74 -4.41 -14.58 1.51
CA GLU A 74 -4.49 -13.12 1.55
C GLU A 74 -3.08 -12.54 1.40
N TYR A 75 -2.94 -11.46 0.64
CA TYR A 75 -1.66 -10.79 0.44
C TYR A 75 -1.67 -9.40 1.02
N VAL A 76 -0.55 -9.04 1.65
CA VAL A 76 -0.29 -7.70 2.16
C VAL A 76 0.75 -7.03 1.28
N TRP A 77 0.38 -5.85 0.79
CA TRP A 77 1.17 -5.06 -0.15
C TRP A 77 1.85 -3.91 0.59
N VAL A 78 3.11 -3.67 0.25
CA VAL A 78 3.94 -2.61 0.85
C VAL A 78 4.47 -1.69 -0.23
N PHE A 79 4.16 -0.41 -0.08
CA PHE A 79 4.69 0.68 -0.88
C PHE A 79 5.43 1.67 0.02
N VAL A 80 6.49 2.26 -0.51
CA VAL A 80 7.22 3.37 0.10
C VAL A 80 7.35 4.45 -0.96
N THR A 81 6.85 5.65 -0.67
CA THR A 81 6.78 6.73 -1.67
C THR A 81 7.18 8.06 -1.06
N ASP A 82 7.78 8.91 -1.87
CA ASP A 82 8.17 10.27 -1.50
C ASP A 82 7.08 11.25 -1.95
N TYR A 83 6.37 11.85 -1.00
CA TYR A 83 5.38 12.90 -1.23
C TYR A 83 5.58 14.02 -0.21
N GLY A 84 6.51 14.93 -0.48
CA GLY A 84 7.00 15.91 0.49
C GLY A 84 7.90 15.27 1.55
N ASP A 85 7.37 14.25 2.22
CA ASP A 85 8.08 13.32 3.11
C ASP A 85 7.96 11.88 2.58
N THR A 86 8.77 10.96 3.12
CA THR A 86 8.67 9.53 2.78
C THR A 86 7.55 8.87 3.58
N TYR A 87 6.64 8.15 2.92
CA TYR A 87 5.51 7.44 3.54
C TYR A 87 5.64 5.93 3.39
N TYR A 88 5.44 5.22 4.50
CA TYR A 88 5.29 3.76 4.53
C TYR A 88 3.81 3.37 4.48
N ILE A 89 3.44 2.58 3.47
CA ILE A 89 2.06 2.18 3.21
C ILE A 89 1.98 0.66 3.16
N LYS A 90 1.24 0.07 4.11
CA LYS A 90 0.98 -1.37 4.19
C LYS A 90 -0.52 -1.61 4.15
N PHE A 91 -1.02 -2.35 3.16
CA PHE A 91 -2.46 -2.58 3.00
C PHE A 91 -2.78 -3.98 2.49
N LYS A 92 -4.05 -4.36 2.62
CA LYS A 92 -4.60 -5.53 1.94
C LYS A 92 -6.01 -5.25 1.42
N PHE A 93 -6.39 -5.98 0.40
CA PHE A 93 -7.76 -6.02 -0.06
C PHE A 93 -8.60 -6.91 0.85
N ILE A 94 -9.81 -6.46 1.18
CA ILE A 94 -10.78 -7.19 2.00
C ILE A 94 -12.15 -7.16 1.34
N ASN A 95 -13.12 -7.88 1.90
CA ASN A 95 -14.49 -7.98 1.37
C ASN A 95 -14.50 -8.39 -0.12
N ASN A 96 -13.91 -9.54 -0.45
CA ASN A 96 -13.79 -10.04 -1.83
C ASN A 96 -13.16 -9.01 -2.78
N THR A 97 -12.14 -8.30 -2.29
CA THR A 97 -11.39 -7.26 -3.00
C THR A 97 -12.15 -5.97 -3.33
N GLN A 98 -13.32 -5.76 -2.70
CA GLN A 98 -14.13 -4.56 -2.91
C GLN A 98 -13.81 -3.42 -1.94
N MET A 99 -12.86 -3.62 -1.01
CA MET A 99 -12.46 -2.59 -0.05
C MET A 99 -10.98 -2.74 0.33
N VAL A 100 -10.34 -1.65 0.70
CA VAL A 100 -8.94 -1.63 1.16
C VAL A 100 -8.89 -1.47 2.67
N ARG A 101 -8.05 -2.25 3.34
CA ARG A 101 -7.65 -1.98 4.73
C ARG A 101 -6.18 -1.57 4.74
N PHE A 102 -5.92 -0.31 5.10
CA PHE A 102 -4.58 0.16 5.41
C PHE A 102 -4.21 -0.31 6.82
N ILE A 103 -3.30 -1.28 6.89
CA ILE A 103 -2.75 -1.86 8.12
C ILE A 103 -1.73 -0.89 8.74
N SER A 104 -0.95 -0.22 7.89
CA SER A 104 -0.07 0.89 8.25
C SER A 104 -0.15 1.97 7.18
N PHE A 105 -0.23 3.21 7.62
CA PHE A 105 -0.05 4.37 6.75
C PHE A 105 0.52 5.49 7.61
N HIS A 106 1.83 5.75 7.50
CA HIS A 106 2.54 6.73 8.30
C HIS A 106 3.81 7.21 7.57
N LEU A 107 4.45 8.25 8.10
CA LEU A 107 5.78 8.67 7.68
C LEU A 107 6.78 7.53 7.94
N ALA A 108 7.73 7.32 7.03
CA ALA A 108 8.84 6.40 7.23
C ALA A 108 9.85 7.04 8.19
N ASP A 109 10.10 6.39 9.32
CA ASP A 109 11.18 6.75 10.26
C ASP A 109 12.54 6.22 9.78
#